data_AF-A0A958UYW6-F1
#
_entry.id   AF-A0A958UYW6-F1
#
_cell.length_a   1.000
_cell.length_b   1.000
_cell.length_c   1.000
_cell.angle_alpha   90.00
_cell.angle_beta   90.00
_cell.angle_gamma   90.00
#
_symmetry.space_group_name_H-M   'P 1'
#
loop_
_entity.id
_entity.type
_entity.pdbx_description
1 polymer ?
#
loop_
_entity_poly.entity_id
_entity_poly.type
_entity_poly.pdbx_seq_one_letter_code
_entity_poly.pdbx_strand_id
1 'polypeptide(L)'
;FINFRFLKDDKQTGQVNFNPDTDKFTTNYWGSEIDTQRFDFSGKLGYVNPEITWQSLGFQFAYSNHQQDSYFGLKVYDIEQNSIYSNLIYNSIIGDTRQKIKMGASFTYDHYDELVLDANYKRTENSIGAFFEYNYDN
;
A
#
# COMPACT_ATOMS: atom_id res chain seq x y z
N PHE A 1 -9.94 -14.66 -3.00
CA PHE A 1 -8.99 -14.57 -4.13
C PHE A 1 -7.60 -14.29 -3.59
N ILE A 2 -6.56 -14.55 -4.38
CA ILE A 2 -5.16 -14.22 -4.08
C ILE A 2 -4.62 -13.47 -5.31
N ASN A 3 -3.79 -12.45 -5.08
CA ASN A 3 -3.17 -11.64 -6.12
C ASN A 3 -1.69 -11.43 -5.80
N PHE A 4 -0.88 -11.46 -6.86
CA PHE A 4 0.53 -11.19 -6.86
C PHE A 4 0.85 -10.19 -7.97
N ARG A 5 1.69 -9.20 -7.67
CA ARG A 5 2.20 -8.24 -8.66
C ARG A 5 3.67 -7.95 -8.42
N PHE A 6 4.42 -7.91 -9.51
CA PHE A 6 5.78 -7.40 -9.55
C PHE A 6 5.84 -6.26 -10.57
N LEU A 7 6.53 -5.19 -10.21
CA LEU A 7 6.80 -4.03 -11.07
C LEU A 7 8.29 -3.75 -11.02
N LYS A 8 8.89 -3.63 -12.20
CA LYS A 8 10.16 -2.96 -12.41
C LYS A 8 9.96 -1.87 -13.45
N ASP A 9 10.37 -0.65 -13.14
CA ASP A 9 10.11 0.51 -13.97
C ASP A 9 11.27 1.50 -13.87
N ASP A 10 11.82 1.86 -15.03
CA ASP A 10 12.95 2.78 -15.16
C ASP A 10 12.46 4.01 -15.94
N LYS A 11 12.52 5.19 -15.32
CA LYS A 11 12.07 6.45 -15.95
C LYS A 11 13.17 7.49 -15.95
N GLN A 12 13.37 8.12 -17.10
CA GLN A 12 14.19 9.32 -17.25
C GLN A 12 13.29 10.52 -17.53
N THR A 13 13.57 11.64 -16.88
CA THR A 13 12.89 12.93 -17.13
C THR A 13 13.90 14.06 -17.10
N GLY A 14 13.57 15.19 -17.74
CA GLY A 14 14.47 16.33 -17.79
C GLY A 14 14.43 17.08 -19.10
N GLN A 15 15.50 17.85 -19.31
CA GLN A 15 15.75 18.53 -20.57
C GLN A 15 16.02 17.51 -21.68
N VAL A 16 15.65 17.85 -22.91
CA VAL A 16 15.79 16.96 -24.09
C VAL A 16 17.24 16.50 -24.29
N ASN A 17 18.21 17.35 -23.94
CA ASN A 17 19.63 17.06 -24.09
C ASN A 17 20.28 16.46 -22.84
N PHE A 18 19.50 16.15 -21.79
CA PHE A 18 20.03 15.52 -20.58
C PHE A 18 20.51 14.09 -20.88
N ASN A 19 21.77 13.82 -20.58
CA ASN A 19 22.35 12.49 -20.64
C ASN A 19 22.78 12.04 -19.22
N PRO A 20 22.15 11.00 -18.64
CA PRO A 20 22.47 10.55 -17.29
C PRO A 20 23.92 10.06 -17.13
N ASP A 21 24.58 9.59 -18.20
CA ASP A 21 25.97 9.14 -18.13
C ASP A 21 26.97 10.29 -17.93
N THR A 22 26.62 11.51 -18.36
CA THR A 22 27.53 12.67 -18.35
C THR A 22 27.05 13.84 -17.49
N ASP A 23 25.73 14.00 -17.36
CA ASP A 23 25.12 15.18 -16.73
C ASP A 23 24.57 14.90 -15.33
N LYS A 24 24.45 13.63 -14.93
CA LYS A 24 24.00 13.25 -13.59
C LYS A 24 24.87 13.92 -12.53
N PHE A 25 24.21 14.55 -11.55
CA PHE A 25 24.84 15.33 -10.49
C PHE A 25 25.73 16.49 -10.97
N THR A 26 25.50 17.00 -12.19
CA THR A 26 26.13 18.23 -12.70
C THR A 26 25.10 19.34 -12.90
N THR A 27 25.56 20.52 -13.33
CA THR A 27 24.69 21.65 -13.68
C THR A 27 24.61 21.88 -15.20
N ASN A 28 25.07 20.93 -16.03
CA ASN A 28 25.10 21.08 -17.50
C ASN A 28 23.69 21.05 -18.10
N TYR A 29 22.94 20.00 -17.75
CA TYR A 29 21.54 19.82 -18.10
C TYR A 29 20.79 19.28 -16.89
N TRP A 30 19.57 19.78 -16.67
CA TRP A 30 18.73 19.28 -15.60
C TRP A 30 18.01 18.00 -16.03
N GLY A 31 18.08 16.97 -15.18
CA GLY A 31 17.34 15.74 -15.37
C GLY A 31 17.27 14.87 -14.13
N SER A 32 16.65 13.72 -14.27
CA SER A 32 16.28 12.82 -13.18
C SER A 32 16.10 11.41 -13.72
N GLU A 33 16.48 10.42 -12.91
CA GLU A 33 16.12 9.02 -13.11
C GLU A 33 15.37 8.51 -11.86
N ILE A 34 14.42 7.62 -12.12
CA ILE A 34 13.63 6.93 -11.10
C ILE A 34 13.66 5.44 -11.48
N ASP A 35 14.40 4.63 -10.72
CA ASP A 35 14.35 3.16 -10.78
C ASP A 35 13.43 2.69 -9.67
N THR A 36 12.31 2.04 -10.03
CA THR A 36 11.34 1.52 -9.08
C THR A 36 11.24 0.02 -9.20
N GLN A 37 11.36 -0.65 -8.05
CA GLN A 37 11.05 -2.06 -7.91
C GLN A 37 9.99 -2.22 -6.83
N ARG A 38 8.91 -2.93 -7.17
CA ARG A 38 7.80 -3.13 -6.25
C ARG A 38 7.24 -4.53 -6.33
N PHE A 39 7.04 -5.09 -5.15
CA PHE A 39 6.42 -6.37 -4.93
C PHE A 39 5.12 -6.15 -4.15
N ASP A 40 4.00 -6.70 -4.63
CA ASP A 40 2.73 -6.68 -3.92
C ASP A 40 2.14 -8.09 -3.85
N PHE A 41 1.62 -8.44 -2.67
CA PHE A 41 0.85 -9.65 -2.42
C PHE A 41 -0.45 -9.28 -1.71
N SER A 42 -1.59 -9.81 -2.15
CA SER A 42 -2.84 -9.61 -1.43
C SER A 42 -3.76 -10.83 -1.48
N GLY A 43 -4.58 -10.97 -0.46
CA GLY A 43 -5.50 -12.07 -0.29
C GLY A 43 -6.81 -11.63 0.34
N LYS A 44 -7.90 -12.24 -0.11
CA LYS A 44 -9.22 -12.12 0.52
C LYS A 44 -9.82 -13.50 0.71
N LEU A 45 -10.11 -13.82 1.96
CA LEU A 45 -10.79 -15.03 2.39
C LEU A 45 -12.18 -14.66 2.88
N GLY A 46 -13.15 -15.53 2.62
CA GLY A 46 -14.52 -15.37 3.08
C GLY A 46 -15.04 -16.72 3.55
N TYR A 47 -15.69 -16.72 4.71
CA TYR A 47 -16.37 -17.86 5.28
C TYR A 47 -17.82 -17.48 5.56
N VAL A 48 -18.75 -18.32 5.14
CA VAL A 48 -20.18 -18.19 5.45
C VAL A 48 -20.53 -19.35 6.38
N ASN A 49 -21.17 -19.07 7.51
CA ASN A 49 -21.58 -20.10 8.44
C ASN A 49 -22.66 -20.98 7.77
N PRO A 50 -22.44 -22.31 7.61
CA PRO A 50 -23.42 -23.21 6.98
C PRO A 50 -24.72 -23.34 7.76
N GLU A 51 -24.67 -23.23 9.09
CA GLU A 51 -25.85 -23.33 9.96
C GLU A 51 -26.63 -22.01 10.01
N ILE A 52 -25.93 -20.88 9.86
CA ILE A 52 -26.49 -19.53 9.95
C ILE A 52 -26.02 -18.72 8.74
N THR A 53 -26.68 -18.90 7.59
CA THR A 53 -26.18 -18.44 6.28
C THR A 53 -26.05 -16.93 6.13
N TRP A 54 -26.69 -16.13 7.00
CA TRP A 54 -26.52 -14.67 7.04
C TRP A 54 -25.31 -14.22 7.87
N GLN A 55 -24.64 -15.14 8.58
CA GLN A 55 -23.38 -14.86 9.26
C GLN A 55 -22.22 -15.14 8.32
N SER A 56 -21.36 -14.14 8.13
CA SER A 56 -20.12 -14.32 7.36
C SER A 56 -18.94 -13.60 8.00
N LEU A 57 -17.76 -14.19 7.83
CA LEU A 57 -16.47 -13.66 8.22
C LEU A 57 -15.63 -13.45 6.97
N GLY A 58 -15.20 -12.22 6.74
CA GLY A 58 -14.26 -11.84 5.70
C GLY A 58 -12.92 -11.47 6.31
N PHE A 59 -11.84 -11.99 5.75
CA PHE A 59 -10.48 -11.59 6.11
C PHE A 59 -9.76 -11.09 4.86
N GLN A 60 -9.17 -9.90 4.97
CA GLN A 60 -8.39 -9.25 3.91
C GLN A 60 -6.98 -9.02 4.42
N PHE A 61 -6.00 -9.31 3.57
CA PHE A 61 -4.59 -9.12 3.86
C PHE A 61 -3.90 -8.56 2.61
N ALA A 62 -3.00 -7.61 2.80
CA ALA A 62 -2.09 -7.15 1.77
C ALA A 62 -0.71 -6.85 2.35
N TYR A 63 0.31 -7.12 1.55
CA TYR A 63 1.70 -6.81 1.82
C TYR A 63 2.29 -6.15 0.59
N SER A 64 3.11 -5.13 0.78
CA SER A 64 3.92 -4.57 -0.30
C SER A 64 5.30 -4.16 0.18
N ASN A 65 6.30 -4.42 -0.66
CA ASN A 65 7.62 -3.82 -0.55
C ASN A 65 7.83 -2.95 -1.79
N HIS A 66 8.21 -1.70 -1.56
CA HIS A 66 8.45 -0.71 -2.60
C HIS A 66 9.82 -0.11 -2.36
N GLN A 67 10.72 -0.31 -3.32
CA GLN A 67 12.03 0.30 -3.35
C GLN A 67 12.08 1.23 -4.56
N GLN A 68 12.53 2.45 -4.34
CA GLN A 68 12.73 3.43 -5.40
C GLN A 68 14.03 4.19 -5.15
N ASP A 69 14.97 4.05 -6.08
CA ASP A 69 16.21 4.81 -6.09
C ASP A 69 16.03 5.95 -7.09
N SER A 70 16.21 7.20 -6.67
CA SER A 70 15.95 8.33 -7.55
C SER A 70 16.75 9.58 -7.23
N TYR A 71 16.86 10.45 -8.23
CA TYR A 71 17.42 11.79 -8.04
C TYR A 71 16.70 12.81 -8.92
N PHE A 72 16.67 14.05 -8.47
CA PHE A 72 16.06 15.20 -9.15
C PHE A 72 17.09 16.31 -9.30
N GLY A 73 17.81 16.31 -10.42
CA GLY A 73 19.01 17.13 -10.62
C GLY A 73 20.11 16.74 -9.64
N LEU A 74 20.43 17.62 -8.70
CA LEU A 74 21.43 17.38 -7.66
C LEU A 74 20.85 16.77 -6.37
N LYS A 75 19.54 16.52 -6.33
CA LYS A 75 18.82 16.12 -5.12
C LYS A 75 18.54 14.63 -5.14
N VAL A 76 19.25 13.85 -4.32
CA VAL A 76 18.96 12.42 -4.13
C VAL A 76 17.67 12.26 -3.33
N TYR A 77 16.86 11.29 -3.72
CA TYR A 77 15.67 10.87 -3.01
C TYR A 77 15.49 9.36 -3.20
N ASP A 78 15.93 8.58 -2.21
CA ASP A 78 15.74 7.13 -2.22
C ASP A 78 14.73 6.75 -1.13
N ILE A 79 13.88 5.76 -1.43
CA ILE A 79 12.84 5.31 -0.50
C ILE A 79 12.69 3.80 -0.55
N GLU A 80 12.73 3.17 0.62
CA GLU A 80 12.23 1.82 0.84
C GLU A 80 11.01 1.87 1.76
N GLN A 81 9.89 1.32 1.30
CA GLN A 81 8.64 1.22 2.05
C GLN A 81 8.18 -0.23 2.14
N ASN A 82 8.00 -0.71 3.37
CA ASN A 82 7.40 -2.00 3.69
C ASN A 82 6.04 -1.80 4.35
N SER A 83 4.98 -2.28 3.72
CA SER A 83 3.59 -2.07 4.16
C SER A 83 2.86 -3.38 4.39
N ILE A 84 2.10 -3.45 5.47
CA ILE A 84 1.16 -4.53 5.78
C ILE A 84 -0.20 -3.91 6.07
N TYR A 85 -1.23 -4.49 5.47
CA TYR A 85 -2.63 -4.18 5.75
C TYR A 85 -3.39 -5.46 6.08
N SER A 86 -4.20 -5.42 7.12
CA SER A 86 -5.13 -6.50 7.45
C SER A 86 -6.48 -5.95 7.91
N ASN A 87 -7.55 -6.64 7.55
CA ASN A 87 -8.90 -6.24 7.91
C ASN A 87 -9.80 -7.47 8.08
N LEU A 88 -10.42 -7.57 9.25
CA LEU A 88 -11.39 -8.59 9.61
C LEU A 88 -12.78 -7.96 9.63
N ILE A 89 -13.72 -8.57 8.90
CA ILE A 89 -15.08 -8.07 8.74
C ILE A 89 -16.05 -9.20 9.10
N TYR A 90 -16.97 -8.93 10.00
CA TYR A 90 -18.07 -9.80 10.35
C TYR A 90 -19.39 -9.18 9.89
N ASN A 91 -20.22 -9.97 9.20
CA ASN A 91 -21.56 -9.55 8.79
C ASN A 91 -22.59 -10.48 9.44
N SER A 92 -23.72 -9.92 9.87
CA SER A 92 -24.84 -10.69 10.41
C SER A 92 -26.16 -9.92 10.32
N ILE A 93 -27.21 -10.49 10.90
CA ILE A 93 -28.57 -9.96 10.94
C ILE A 93 -29.06 -10.00 12.40
N ILE A 94 -29.82 -8.98 12.82
CA ILE A 94 -30.44 -8.93 14.15
C ILE A 94 -31.96 -9.14 14.01
N GLY A 95 -32.45 -10.29 14.46
CA GLY A 95 -33.90 -10.59 14.51
C GLY A 95 -34.53 -10.89 13.16
N ASP A 96 -34.60 -9.90 12.27
CA ASP A 96 -35.21 -9.99 10.94
C ASP A 96 -34.20 -9.59 9.86
N THR A 97 -34.28 -10.23 8.70
CA THR A 97 -33.45 -10.02 7.50
C THR A 97 -33.31 -8.58 7.01
N ARG A 98 -34.25 -7.72 7.40
CA ARG A 98 -34.19 -6.27 7.16
C ARG A 98 -33.11 -5.57 7.98
N GLN A 99 -32.73 -6.11 9.14
CA GLN A 99 -31.79 -5.51 10.08
C GLN A 99 -30.40 -6.12 9.92
N LYS A 100 -29.56 -5.52 9.07
CA LYS A 100 -28.21 -6.02 8.77
C LYS A 100 -27.18 -5.28 9.61
N ILE A 101 -26.24 -6.02 10.19
CA ILE A 101 -25.08 -5.47 10.88
C ILE A 101 -23.78 -5.88 10.20
N LYS A 102 -22.82 -4.97 10.24
CA LYS A 102 -21.43 -5.22 9.88
C LYS A 102 -20.54 -4.63 10.95
N MET A 103 -19.51 -5.36 11.32
CA MET A 103 -18.48 -4.84 12.20
C MET A 103 -17.14 -5.37 11.77
N GLY A 104 -16.07 -4.68 12.15
CA GLY A 104 -14.75 -5.13 11.79
C GLY A 104 -13.65 -4.41 12.53
N ALA A 105 -12.46 -4.94 12.35
CA ALA A 105 -11.22 -4.38 12.88
C ALA A 105 -10.14 -4.45 11.80
N SER A 106 -9.33 -3.40 11.72
CA SER A 106 -8.26 -3.26 10.75
C SER A 106 -6.95 -2.92 11.45
N PHE A 107 -5.84 -3.39 10.88
CA PHE A 107 -4.51 -3.05 11.31
C PHE A 107 -3.65 -2.69 10.10
N THR A 108 -2.87 -1.62 10.22
CA THR A 108 -1.89 -1.19 9.23
C THR A 108 -0.53 -1.01 9.89
N TYR A 109 0.51 -1.40 9.16
CA TYR A 109 1.91 -1.20 9.51
C TYR A 109 2.62 -0.68 8.27
N ASP A 110 3.36 0.41 8.41
CA ASP A 110 4.20 0.97 7.36
C ASP A 110 5.57 1.31 7.95
N HIS A 111 6.63 0.82 7.30
CA HIS A 111 8.01 1.16 7.64
C HIS A 111 8.67 1.82 6.45
N TYR A 112 9.23 2.99 6.68
CA TYR A 112 9.90 3.84 5.71
C TYR A 112 11.37 4.01 6.08
N ASP A 113 12.25 3.78 5.11
CA ASP A 113 13.65 4.19 5.11
C ASP A 113 13.84 5.15 3.93
N GLU A 114 14.00 6.45 4.21
CA GLU A 114 14.02 7.52 3.22
C GLU A 114 15.37 8.26 3.28
N LEU A 115 16.12 8.31 2.18
CA LEU A 115 17.27 9.21 2.02
C LEU A 115 16.81 10.44 1.25
N VAL A 116 16.78 11.59 1.92
CA VAL A 116 16.41 12.87 1.29
C VAL A 116 17.63 13.79 1.31
N LEU A 117 18.18 14.06 0.12
CA LEU A 117 19.46 14.75 -0.05
C LEU A 117 20.61 13.98 0.61
N ASP A 118 21.01 14.38 1.81
CA ASP A 118 22.07 13.82 2.65
C ASP A 118 21.54 13.32 4.01
N ALA A 119 20.23 13.47 4.26
CA ALA A 119 19.59 13.13 5.52
C ALA A 119 18.81 11.81 5.40
N ASN A 120 19.05 10.90 6.34
CA ASN A 120 18.32 9.64 6.46
C ASN A 120 17.15 9.79 7.45
N TYR A 121 15.96 9.39 7.02
CA TYR A 121 14.75 9.37 7.83
C TYR A 121 14.23 7.94 7.91
N LYS A 122 14.09 7.44 9.14
CA LYS A 122 13.48 6.14 9.41
C LYS A 122 12.21 6.35 10.21
N ARG A 123 11.08 5.89 9.68
CA ARG A 123 9.78 6.07 10.31
C ARG A 123 9.00 4.77 10.28
N THR A 124 8.40 4.43 11.40
CA THR A 124 7.45 3.32 11.49
C THR A 124 6.11 3.88 11.93
N GLU A 125 5.08 3.66 11.12
CA GLU A 125 3.72 4.05 11.39
C GLU A 125 2.86 2.80 11.58
N ASN A 126 2.00 2.83 12.60
CA ASN A 126 1.10 1.74 12.91
C ASN A 126 -0.27 2.30 13.25
N SER A 127 -1.32 1.66 12.77
CA SER A 127 -2.69 2.04 13.08
C SER A 127 -3.56 0.81 13.33
N ILE A 128 -4.44 0.93 14.32
CA ILE A 128 -5.49 -0.04 14.60
C ILE A 128 -6.82 0.71 14.50
N GLY A 129 -7.77 0.14 13.77
CA GLY A 129 -9.10 0.69 13.58
C GLY A 129 -10.18 -0.36 13.88
N ALA A 130 -11.37 0.12 14.22
CA ALA A 130 -12.56 -0.70 14.34
C ALA A 130 -13.77 0.08 13.80
N PHE A 131 -14.76 -0.64 13.29
CA PHE A 131 -15.99 -0.04 12.78
C PHE A 131 -17.21 -0.90 13.09
N PHE A 132 -18.37 -0.24 13.10
CA PHE A 132 -19.68 -0.87 13.21
C PHE A 132 -20.67 -0.12 12.32
N GLU A 133 -21.45 -0.86 11.54
CA GLU A 133 -22.48 -0.36 10.64
C GLU A 133 -23.78 -1.13 10.87
N TYR A 134 -24.89 -0.40 10.90
CA TYR A 134 -26.24 -0.95 10.94
C TYR A 134 -27.03 -0.44 9.74
N ASN A 135 -27.72 -1.34 9.05
CA ASN A 135 -28.52 -1.05 7.86
C ASN A 135 -29.91 -1.66 8.02
N TYR A 136 -30.94 -0.90 7.59
CA TYR A 136 -32.33 -1.35 7.57
C TYR A 136 -32.87 -1.33 6.14
N ASP A 137 -33.35 -2.48 5.65
CA ASP A 137 -34.02 -2.60 4.35
C ASP A 137 -35.56 -2.51 4.53
N ASN A 138 -36.23 -1.67 3.72
CA ASN A 138 -37.68 -1.45 3.72
C ASN A 138 -38.42 -2.45 2.81
#